data_AF-A0A509EA57-F1
#
_entry.id   AF-A0A509EA57-F1
#
_cell.length_a   1.000
_cell.length_b   1.000
_cell.length_c   1.000
_cell.angle_alpha   90.00
_cell.angle_beta   90.00
_cell.angle_gamma   90.00
#
_symmetry.space_group_name_H-M   'P 1'
#
loop_
_entity.id
_entity.type
_entity.pdbx_description
1 polymer ?
#
loop_
_entity_poly.entity_id
_entity_poly.type
_entity_poly.pdbx_seq_one_letter_code
_entity_poly.pdbx_strand_id
1 'polypeptide(L)' 'MMDLTQERAHLALADRHVDEEERRIAAQTLIVARTSACGQDTSLAVGMLRMLEDRLMQARGHREAILRRLARVAP' A
#
# COMPACT_ATOMS: atom_id res chain seq x y z
N MET A 1 14.17 8.15 -24.52
CA MET A 1 15.20 7.43 -23.74
C MET A 1 14.66 7.33 -22.32
N MET A 2 14.52 6.12 -21.76
CA MET A 2 13.96 5.94 -20.42
C MET A 2 15.00 6.37 -19.37
N ASP A 3 14.68 7.35 -18.55
CA ASP A 3 15.57 7.78 -17.47
C ASP A 3 15.46 6.78 -16.31
N LEU A 4 16.40 5.84 -16.28
CA LEU A 4 16.50 4.82 -15.24
C LEU A 4 16.66 5.41 -13.84
N THR A 5 17.19 6.63 -13.71
CA THR A 5 17.32 7.32 -12.42
C THR A 5 15.95 7.76 -11.91
N GLN A 6 15.14 8.34 -12.81
CA GLN A 6 13.77 8.74 -12.48
C GLN A 6 12.91 7.53 -12.10
N GLU A 7 12.98 6.43 -12.85
CA GLU A 7 12.21 5.21 -12.56
C GLU A 7 12.62 4.55 -11.23
N ARG A 8 13.91 4.57 -10.89
CA ARG A 8 14.39 4.13 -9.56
C ARG A 8 13.89 5.03 -8.43
N ALA A 9 13.81 6.34 -8.65
CA ALA A 9 13.25 7.28 -7.67
C ALA A 9 11.75 7.05 -7.45
N HIS A 10 10.99 6.82 -8.53
CA HIS A 10 9.57 6.45 -8.44
C HIS A 10 9.37 5.12 -7.71
N LEU A 11 10.23 4.14 -7.96
CA LEU A 11 10.20 2.87 -7.22
C LEU A 11 10.45 3.08 -5.72
N ALA A 12 11.50 3.83 -5.35
CA ALA A 12 11.80 4.10 -3.94
C ALA A 12 10.66 4.87 -3.23
N LEU A 13 9.97 5.76 -3.95
CA LEU A 13 8.80 6.45 -3.42
C LEU A 13 7.61 5.49 -3.26
N ALA A 14 7.36 4.63 -4.25
CA ALA A 14 6.31 3.61 -4.19
C ALA A 14 6.53 2.66 -3.00
N ASP A 15 7.75 2.20 -2.78
CA ASP A 15 8.10 1.30 -1.68
C ASP A 15 7.81 1.96 -0.31
N ARG A 16 8.21 3.23 -0.13
CA ARG A 16 7.91 3.97 1.10
C ARG A 16 6.41 4.12 1.36
N HIS A 17 5.63 4.43 0.32
CA HIS A 17 4.18 4.56 0.46
C HIS A 17 3.52 3.22 0.78
N VAL A 18 3.98 2.12 0.16
CA VAL A 18 3.51 0.77 0.48
C VAL A 18 3.78 0.44 1.94
N ASP A 19 5.00 0.66 2.43
CA ASP A 19 5.37 0.40 3.82
C ASP A 19 4.56 1.25 4.81
N GLU A 20 4.32 2.52 4.50
CA GLU A 20 3.53 3.40 5.36
C GLU A 20 2.06 2.97 5.43
N GLU A 21 1.45 2.67 4.28
CA GLU A 21 0.06 2.20 4.20
C GLU A 21 -0.11 0.85 4.90
N GLU A 22 0.84 -0.08 4.76
CA GLU A 22 0.83 -1.36 5.49
C GLU A 22 0.83 -1.17 7.01
N ARG A 23 1.67 -0.27 7.52
CA ARG A 23 1.70 0.05 8.95
C ARG A 23 0.39 0.69 9.42
N ARG A 24 -0.18 1.59 8.60
CA ARG A 24 -1.46 2.24 8.90
C ARG A 24 -2.60 1.23 8.96
N ILE A 25 -2.69 0.32 7.99
CA ILE A 25 -3.68 -0.75 7.96
C ILE A 25 -3.53 -1.63 9.20
N ALA A 26 -2.32 -2.11 9.51
CA ALA A 26 -2.10 -2.96 10.68
C ALA A 26 -2.52 -2.28 11.99
N ALA A 27 -2.19 -1.00 12.17
CA ALA A 27 -2.62 -0.22 13.34
C ALA A 27 -4.14 -0.08 13.40
N GLN A 28 -4.79 0.24 12.26
CA GLN A 28 -6.23 0.43 12.20
C GLN A 28 -7.00 -0.88 12.41
N THR A 29 -6.49 -2.01 11.92
CA THR A 29 -7.02 -3.35 12.18
C THR A 29 -7.06 -3.63 13.69
N LEU A 30 -5.98 -3.32 14.41
CA LEU A 30 -5.92 -3.52 15.86
C LEU A 30 -6.95 -2.64 16.60
N ILE A 31 -7.08 -1.37 16.18
CA ILE A 31 -8.07 -0.45 16.76
C ILE A 31 -9.48 -0.98 16.52
N VAL A 32 -9.80 -1.38 15.29
CA VAL A 32 -11.12 -1.92 14.94
C VAL A 32 -11.43 -3.19 15.75
N ALA A 33 -10.47 -4.11 15.86
CA ALA A 33 -10.65 -5.33 16.64
C ALA A 33 -10.93 -5.03 18.12
N ARG A 34 -10.21 -4.08 18.72
CA ARG A 34 -10.42 -3.67 20.11
C ARG A 34 -11.78 -3.00 20.31
N THR A 35 -12.14 -2.07 19.43
CA THR A 35 -13.42 -1.35 19.47
C THR A 35 -14.61 -2.30 19.31
N SER A 36 -14.49 -3.27 18.39
CA SER A 36 -15.50 -4.31 18.19
C SER A 36 -15.65 -5.21 19.42
N ALA A 37 -14.54 -5.59 20.07
CA ALA A 37 -14.57 -6.37 21.31
C ALA A 37 -15.25 -5.62 22.48
N CYS A 38 -15.27 -4.29 22.45
CA CYS A 38 -16.02 -3.46 23.41
C CYS A 38 -17.52 -3.32 23.07
N GLY A 39 -18.01 -4.01 22.03
CA GLY A 39 -19.42 -3.98 21.62
C GLY A 39 -19.82 -2.71 20.86
N GLN A 40 -18.86 -1.89 20.43
CA GLN A 40 -19.12 -0.70 19.64
C GLN A 40 -19.30 -1.07 18.16
N ASP A 41 -20.16 -0.34 17.46
CA ASP A 41 -20.33 -0.51 16.02
C ASP A 41 -19.05 -0.06 15.28
N THR A 42 -18.46 -1.00 14.53
CA THR A 42 -17.25 -0.78 13.74
C THR A 42 -17.51 -0.86 12.23
N SER A 43 -18.77 -0.90 11.78
CA SER A 43 -19.12 -1.12 10.37
C SER A 43 -18.47 -0.10 9.43
N LEU A 44 -18.49 1.18 9.80
CA LEU A 44 -17.83 2.25 9.05
C LEU A 44 -16.30 2.07 9.04
N ALA A 45 -15.71 1.76 10.19
CA ALA A 45 -14.27 1.60 10.33
C ALA A 45 -13.74 0.40 9.54
N VAL A 46 -14.50 -0.70 9.48
CA VAL A 46 -14.22 -1.86 8.63
C VAL A 46 -14.31 -1.48 7.15
N GLY A 47 -15.32 -0.69 6.76
CA GLY A 47 -15.44 -0.18 5.39
C GLY A 47 -14.24 0.67 4.97
N MET A 48 -13.79 1.57 5.85
CA MET A 48 -12.59 2.38 5.61
C MET A 48 -11.32 1.53 5.53
N LEU A 49 -11.20 0.50 6.38
CA LEU A 49 -10.06 -0.42 6.34
C LEU A 49 -9.97 -1.14 4.99
N ARG A 50 -11.10 -1.64 4.46
CA ARG A 50 -11.16 -2.28 3.14
C ARG A 50 -10.72 -1.33 2.02
N MET A 51 -11.12 -0.07 2.07
CA MET A 51 -10.67 0.93 1.10
C MET A 51 -9.16 1.16 1.14
N LEU A 52 -8.55 1.14 2.34
CA LEU A 52 -7.10 1.24 2.49
C LEU A 52 -6.40 -0.01 1.93
N GLU A 53 -6.94 -1.20 2.19
CA GLU A 53 -6.44 -2.47 1.63
C GLU A 53 -6.48 -2.48 0.10
N ASP A 54 -7.58 -2.01 -0.50
CA ASP A 54 -7.72 -1.88 -1.96
C ASP A 54 -6.69 -0.91 -2.54
N ARG A 55 -6.46 0.23 -1.87
CA ARG A 55 -5.46 1.21 -2.28
C ARG A 55 -4.05 0.65 -2.19
N LEU A 56 -3.73 -0.10 -1.13
CA LEU A 56 -2.45 -0.78 -0.97
C LEU A 56 -2.23 -1.81 -2.09
N MET A 57 -3.25 -2.58 -2.45
CA MET A 57 -3.17 -3.53 -3.56
C MET A 57 -2.84 -2.83 -4.88
N GLN A 58 -3.49 -1.69 -5.17
CA GLN A 58 -3.17 -0.90 -6.36
C GLN A 58 -1.73 -0.35 -6.33
N ALA A 59 -1.25 0.12 -5.18
CA ALA A 59 0.12 0.60 -5.01
C ALA A 59 1.15 -0.51 -5.26
N ARG A 60 0.92 -1.72 -4.72
CA ARG A 60 1.76 -2.90 -4.99
C ARG A 60 1.76 -3.28 -6.47
N GLY A 61 0.61 -3.22 -7.14
CA GLY A 61 0.52 -3.45 -8.59
C GLY A 61 1.31 -2.42 -9.41
N HIS A 62 1.28 -1.15 -9.01
CA HIS A 62 2.09 -0.11 -9.64
C HIS A 62 3.60 -0.35 -9.46
N ARG A 63 4.02 -0.71 -8.24
CA ARG A 63 5.41 -1.09 -7.94
C ARG A 63 5.90 -2.24 -8.84
N GLU A 64 5.11 -3.30 -8.96
CA GLU A 64 5.44 -4.43 -9.83
C GLU A 64 5.57 -4.01 -11.30
N ALA A 65 4.72 -3.10 -11.77
CA ALA A 65 4.80 -2.60 -13.14
C ALA A 65 6.12 -1.85 -13.39
N ILE A 66 6.59 -1.03 -12.44
CA ILE A 66 7.89 -0.35 -12.52
C ILE A 66 9.04 -1.36 -12.53
N LEU A 67 9.01 -2.35 -11.63
CA LEU A 67 10.02 -3.41 -11.57
C LEU A 67 10.11 -4.19 -12.90
N ARG A 68 8.97 -4.56 -13.48
CA ARG A 68 8.91 -5.25 -14.78
C ARG A 68 9.47 -4.38 -15.91
N ARG A 69 9.27 -3.06 -15.88
CA ARG A 69 9.87 -2.15 -16.86
C ARG A 69 11.39 -2.07 -16.70
N LEU A 70 11.88 -1.90 -15.46
CA LEU A 70 13.31 -1.86 -15.18
C LEU A 70 14.02 -3.15 -15.60
N ALA A 71 13.44 -4.32 -15.32
CA ALA A 71 14.00 -5.63 -15.71
C ALA A 71 14.06 -5.84 -17.24
N ARG A 72 13.26 -5.13 -18.03
CA ARG A 72 13.32 -5.18 -19.50
C ARG A 72 14.41 -4.28 -20.08
N VAL A 73 14.87 -3.30 -19.33
CA VAL A 73 15.82 -2.27 -19.79
C VAL A 73 17.23 -2.48 -19.24
N ALA A 74 17.35 -3.12 -18.07
CA ALA A 74 18.62 -3.57 -17.51
C ALA A 74 18.74 -5.10 -17.70
N PRO A 75 19.53 -5.60 -18.67
CA PRO A 75 19.86 -7.03 -18.77
C PRO A 75 20.73 -7.49 -17.59
#